data_AF-A0AAV8ZKK0-F1
#
_entry.id   AF-A0AAV8ZKK0-F1
#
_cell.length_a   1.000
_cell.length_b   1.000
_cell.length_c   1.000
_cell.angle_alpha   90.00
_cell.angle_beta   90.00
_cell.angle_gamma   90.00
#
_symmetry.space_group_name_H-M   'P 1'
#
loop_
_entity.id
_entity.type
_entity.pdbx_description
1 polymer ?
#
loop_
_entity_poly.entity_id
_entity_poly.type
_entity_poly.pdbx_seq_one_letter_code
_entity_poly.pdbx_strand_id
1 'polypeptide(L)'
;MKVLSLPQAIGHVDFYPNGGKFQPGCPDLKDVWTVKDSLICNHGRAYYLFAESVRNKFAFKSKKCKSVDDAFYGRCAEETQVYMGQPETY
;
A
#
# COMPACT_ATOMS: atom_id res chain seq x y z
N MET A 1 -14.76 -8.78 6.84
CA MET A 1 -13.30 -8.72 7.07
C MET A 1 -12.99 -7.36 7.68
N LYS A 2 -12.38 -7.29 8.87
CA LYS A 2 -12.02 -6.00 9.49
C LYS A 2 -10.64 -5.58 8.97
N VAL A 3 -10.50 -4.32 8.56
CA VAL A 3 -9.24 -3.65 8.23
C VAL A 3 -9.29 -2.26 8.88
N LEU A 4 -8.14 -1.71 9.26
CA LEU A 4 -8.07 -0.36 9.84
C LEU A 4 -7.86 0.73 8.78
N SER A 5 -7.52 0.34 7.55
CA SER A 5 -7.27 1.25 6.43
C SER A 5 -8.56 1.56 5.64
N LEU A 6 -8.53 2.66 4.89
CA LEU A 6 -9.60 3.04 3.97
C LEU A 6 -9.38 2.36 2.62
N PRO A 7 -10.33 1.53 2.13
CA PRO A 7 -10.19 0.85 0.84
C PRO A 7 -10.61 1.70 -0.37
N GLN A 8 -11.28 2.83 -0.12
CA GLN A 8 -11.77 3.74 -1.15
C GLN A 8 -10.71 4.82 -1.43
N ALA A 9 -10.56 5.18 -2.69
CA ALA A 9 -9.73 6.31 -3.11
C ALA A 9 -10.33 7.62 -2.59
N ILE A 10 -9.54 8.40 -1.85
CA ILE A 10 -9.98 9.67 -1.24
C ILE A 10 -9.02 10.82 -1.53
N GLY A 11 -7.98 10.60 -2.33
CA GLY A 11 -7.00 11.60 -2.72
C GLY A 11 -7.04 11.93 -4.21
N HIS A 12 -6.18 12.86 -4.63
CA HIS A 12 -5.87 13.06 -6.05
C HIS A 12 -5.12 11.85 -6.64
N VAL A 13 -4.29 11.20 -5.80
CA VAL A 13 -3.57 9.97 -6.09
C VAL A 13 -3.60 9.09 -4.85
N ASP A 14 -3.99 7.83 -5.02
CA ASP A 14 -4.05 6.82 -3.96
C ASP A 14 -3.13 5.65 -4.30
N PHE A 15 -2.25 5.27 -3.37
CA PHE A 15 -1.28 4.20 -3.55
C PHE A 15 -1.66 2.94 -2.79
N TYR A 16 -1.53 1.78 -3.44
CA TYR A 16 -1.91 0.46 -2.90
C TYR A 16 -0.70 -0.48 -2.90
N PRO A 17 0.34 -0.22 -2.08
CA PRO A 17 1.52 -1.08 -2.02
C PRO A 17 1.09 -2.50 -1.65
N ASN A 18 1.60 -3.50 -2.38
CA ASN A 18 1.22 -4.91 -2.20
C ASN A 18 -0.31 -5.14 -2.25
N GLY A 19 -1.02 -4.35 -3.06
CA GLY A 19 -2.47 -4.44 -3.19
C GLY A 19 -3.27 -3.78 -2.07
N GLY A 20 -2.62 -3.11 -1.11
CA GLY A 20 -3.29 -2.26 -0.12
C GLY A 20 -4.02 -2.99 1.02
N LYS A 21 -3.90 -4.32 1.13
CA LYS A 21 -4.51 -5.09 2.25
C LYS A 21 -3.49 -5.82 3.11
N PHE A 22 -2.61 -6.59 2.48
CA PHE A 22 -1.65 -7.47 3.16
C PHE A 22 -0.22 -7.05 2.84
N GLN A 23 0.52 -6.72 3.88
CA GLN A 23 1.89 -6.23 3.77
C GLN A 23 2.88 -7.35 4.11
N PRO A 24 3.94 -7.52 3.30
CA PRO A 24 4.99 -8.48 3.60
C PRO A 24 5.60 -8.24 5.00
N GLY A 25 5.76 -9.33 5.76
CA GLY A 25 6.29 -9.30 7.12
C GLY A 25 5.23 -9.16 8.23
N CYS A 26 3.96 -8.98 7.90
CA CYS A 26 2.88 -8.99 8.89
C CYS A 26 2.28 -10.40 9.10
N PRO A 27 1.79 -10.73 10.32
CA PRO A 27 1.11 -12.00 10.58
C PRO A 27 -0.14 -12.22 9.72
N ASP A 28 -0.51 -13.48 9.47
CA ASP A 28 -1.71 -13.82 8.71
C ASP A 28 -2.98 -13.52 9.54
N LEU A 29 -3.98 -12.87 8.93
CA LEU A 29 -5.28 -12.63 9.55
C LEU A 29 -6.08 -13.91 9.82
N LYS A 30 -5.69 -15.05 9.24
CA LYS A 30 -6.35 -16.35 9.45
C LYS A 30 -6.00 -16.99 10.79
N ASP A 31 -4.88 -16.62 11.39
CA ASP A 31 -4.51 -17.10 12.71
C ASP A 31 -5.20 -16.24 13.77
N VAL A 32 -6.20 -16.83 14.43
CA VAL A 32 -7.05 -16.17 15.43
C VAL A 32 -6.22 -15.55 16.56
N TRP A 33 -5.06 -16.13 16.89
CA TRP A 33 -4.19 -15.65 17.96
C TRP A 33 -3.43 -14.38 17.59
N THR A 34 -3.19 -14.13 16.30
CA THR A 34 -2.36 -13.00 15.82
C THR A 34 -3.16 -11.94 15.05
N VAL A 35 -4.49 -12.03 15.02
CA VAL A 35 -5.37 -11.07 14.30
C VAL A 35 -5.10 -9.62 14.72
N LYS A 36 -4.93 -9.34 16.01
CA LYS A 36 -4.67 -7.97 16.49
C LYS A 36 -3.32 -7.45 15.96
N ASP A 37 -2.28 -8.26 16.07
CA ASP A 37 -0.93 -7.89 15.62
C ASP A 37 -0.90 -7.73 14.09
N SER A 38 -1.62 -8.58 13.37
CA SER A 38 -1.80 -8.45 11.92
C SER A 38 -2.47 -7.13 11.54
N LEU A 39 -3.57 -6.75 12.22
CA LEU A 39 -4.26 -5.48 11.93
C LEU A 39 -3.36 -4.27 12.18
N ILE A 40 -2.64 -4.26 13.31
CA ILE A 40 -1.74 -3.17 13.68
C ILE A 40 -0.54 -3.10 12.73
N CYS A 41 0.07 -4.24 12.40
CA CYS A 41 1.22 -4.31 11.50
C CYS A 41 0.86 -3.83 10.09
N ASN A 42 -0.23 -4.34 9.51
CA ASN A 42 -0.66 -3.97 8.17
C ASN A 42 -1.00 -2.48 8.07
N HIS A 43 -1.69 -1.94 9.08
CA HIS A 43 -2.00 -0.51 9.15
C HIS A 43 -0.75 0.35 9.33
N GLY A 44 0.15 -0.04 10.25
CA GLY A 44 1.38 0.68 10.55
C GLY A 44 2.37 0.71 9.38
N ARG A 45 2.28 -0.21 8.42
CA ARG A 45 3.19 -0.20 7.27
C ARG A 45 3.14 1.09 6.45
N ALA A 46 2.00 1.79 6.45
CA ALA A 46 1.84 3.05 5.72
C ALA A 46 2.91 4.09 6.10
N TYR A 47 3.11 4.34 7.40
CA TYR A 47 4.10 5.34 7.83
C TYR A 47 5.54 4.85 7.67
N TYR A 48 5.81 3.54 7.76
CA TYR A 48 7.15 3.00 7.48
C TYR A 48 7.56 3.19 6.02
N LEU A 49 6.64 2.91 5.09
CA LEU A 49 6.89 3.12 3.67
C LEU A 49 7.07 4.61 3.36
N PHE A 50 6.27 5.48 3.98
CA PHE A 50 6.46 6.93 3.84
C PHE A 50 7.81 7.41 4.41
N ALA A 51 8.21 6.92 5.58
CA ALA A 51 9.52 7.26 6.15
C ALA A 51 10.68 6.82 5.26
N GLU A 52 10.57 5.66 4.61
CA GLU A 52 11.58 5.20 3.65
C GLU A 52 11.60 6.05 2.38
N SER A 53 10.44 6.50 1.88
CA SER A 53 10.39 7.34 0.68
C SER A 53 11.12 8.67 0.89
N VAL A 54 11.08 9.23 2.10
CA VAL A 54 11.84 10.45 2.46
C VAL A 54 13.35 10.23 2.29
N ARG A 55 13.87 9.03 2.59
CA ARG A 55 15.30 8.70 2.48
C ARG A 55 15.72 8.32 1.07
N ASN A 56 14.82 7.71 0.31
CA ASN A 56 15.07 7.26 -1.05
C ASN A 56 13.88 7.61 -1.96
N LYS A 57 14.04 8.70 -2.70
CA LYS A 57 13.03 9.18 -3.65
C LYS A 57 12.66 8.19 -4.76
N PHE A 58 13.50 7.19 -5.01
CA PHE A 58 13.25 6.18 -6.05
C PHE A 58 12.79 4.83 -5.49
N ALA A 59 12.54 4.73 -4.18
CA ALA A 59 12.22 3.47 -3.51
C ALA A 59 10.93 2.80 -4.02
N PHE A 60 9.92 3.59 -4.38
CA PHE A 60 8.56 3.09 -4.62
C PHE A 60 8.00 3.56 -5.97
N LYS A 61 8.67 3.17 -7.06
CA LYS A 61 8.14 3.40 -8.40
C LYS A 61 6.78 2.72 -8.55
N SER A 62 5.78 3.48 -8.98
CA SER A 62 4.39 3.03 -9.02
C SER A 62 3.92 2.74 -10.45
N LYS A 63 2.95 1.83 -10.56
CA LYS A 63 2.22 1.58 -11.80
C LYS A 63 0.79 2.10 -11.64
N LYS A 64 0.23 2.61 -12.73
CA LYS A 64 -1.17 3.02 -12.75
C LYS A 64 -2.06 1.80 -13.00
N CYS A 65 -3.17 1.75 -12.28
CA CYS A 65 -4.14 0.67 -12.32
C CYS A 65 -5.49 1.26 -12.72
N LYS A 66 -6.33 0.49 -13.42
CA LYS A 66 -7.68 0.93 -13.79
C LYS A 66 -8.65 0.93 -12.62
N SER A 67 -8.35 0.14 -11.58
CA SER A 67 -9.17 0.00 -10.38
C SER A 67 -8.33 -0.43 -9.17
N VAL A 68 -8.90 -0.25 -7.97
CA VAL A 68 -8.32 -0.77 -6.72
C VAL A 68 -8.23 -2.30 -6.75
N ASP A 69 -9.20 -2.98 -7.37
CA ASP A 69 -9.17 -4.44 -7.55
C ASP A 69 -7.99 -4.88 -8.42
N ASP A 70 -7.69 -4.14 -9.50
CA ASP A 70 -6.50 -4.43 -10.30
C ASP A 70 -5.22 -4.21 -9.52
N ALA A 71 -5.16 -3.19 -8.67
CA ALA A 71 -4.04 -3.01 -7.75
C ALA A 71 -3.92 -4.18 -6.77
N PHE A 72 -5.04 -4.66 -6.22
CA PHE A 72 -5.09 -5.78 -5.29
C PHE A 72 -4.59 -7.10 -5.92
N TYR A 73 -5.00 -7.38 -7.15
CA TYR A 73 -4.61 -8.59 -7.88
C TYR A 73 -3.30 -8.45 -8.68
N GLY A 74 -2.59 -7.32 -8.57
CA GLY A 74 -1.34 -7.09 -9.29
C GLY A 74 -1.50 -6.99 -10.82
N ARG A 75 -2.67 -6.56 -11.31
CA ARG A 75 -3.02 -6.47 -12.74
C ARG A 75 -2.73 -5.10 -13.36
N CYS A 76 -1.80 -4.35 -12.80
CA CYS A 76 -1.44 -3.01 -13.28
C CYS A 76 -0.36 -3.11 -14.36
N ALA A 77 -0.69 -2.66 -15.58
CA ALA A 77 0.20 -2.74 -16.73
C ALA A 77 0.79 -1.39 -17.16
N GLU A 78 0.25 -0.27 -16.67
CA GLU A 78 0.68 1.06 -17.10
C GLU A 78 1.85 1.55 -16.25
N GLU A 79 3.02 1.68 -16.89
CA GLU A 79 4.22 2.24 -16.28
C GLU A 79 4.06 3.75 -16.04
N THR A 80 4.62 4.27 -14.94
CA THR A 80 4.60 5.70 -14.63
C THR A 80 5.97 6.18 -14.15
N GLN A 81 6.15 7.50 -14.10
CA GLN A 81 7.27 8.15 -13.38
C GLN A 81 6.83 8.65 -11.99
N VAL A 82 5.72 8.12 -11.46
CA VAL A 82 5.19 8.46 -10.14
C VAL A 82 5.85 7.57 -9.09
N TYR A 83 6.35 8.19 -8.03
CA TYR A 83 6.96 7.50 -6.89
C TYR A 83 6.14 7.79 -5.63
N MET A 84 5.70 6.74 -4.95
CA MET A 84 4.89 6.88 -3.74
C MET A 84 5.69 7.65 -2.68
N GLY A 85 5.05 8.68 -2.10
CA GLY A 85 5.65 9.55 -1.09
C GLY A 85 6.57 10.63 -1.64
N GLN A 86 6.62 10.85 -2.97
CA GLN A 86 7.38 11.93 -3.62
C GLN A 86 6.44 12.96 -4.29
N PRO A 87 6.24 14.15 -3.69
CA PRO A 87 5.26 15.13 -4.16
C PRO A 87 5.50 15.68 -5.56
N GLU A 88 6.75 15.85 -5.95
CA GLU A 88 7.16 16.30 -7.28
C GLU A 88 6.83 15.33 -8.43
N THR A 89 6.31 14.13 -8.15
CA THR A 89 6.05 13.10 -9.17
C THR A 89 4.58 12.81 -9.43
N TYR A 90 3.66 13.46 -8.70
CA TYR A 90 2.22 13.22 -8.79
C TYR A 90 1.55 13.85 -10.01
#